data_AF-A0A9N9DBD0-F1
#
_entry.id   AF-A0A9N9DBD0-F1
#
_cell.length_a   1.000
_cell.length_b   1.000
_cell.length_c   1.000
_cell.angle_alpha   90.00
_cell.angle_beta   90.00
_cell.angle_gamma   90.00
#
_symmetry.space_group_name_H-M   'P 1'
#
loop_
_entity.id
_entity.type
_entity.pdbx_description
1 polymer ?
#
loop_
_entity_poly.entity_id
_entity_poly.type
_entity_poly.pdbx_seq_one_letter_code
_entity_poly.pdbx_strand_id
1 'polypeptide(L)'
;MTSMLPFTVFGIARTIQQYREYTELGKSQDVGESGGKMLRLQKSPLKKSLSTQASEADKTEKMIGSAKHNAWRIPLLFLLVWVISGYSLLSHKEFRFIQPLLPIFIMFTSFGITQYLSSRIRISKLLIVLLVITNLPVGIYMSLIHQRGVVDVMSYLRKEAQNGRVDEIGFLMPCHSTPGYCNLHVNVPMWFLTCEPPIEIPENELGNYMDESDMFYADPVGFLQREFDKVPHDNVMHMHDSNKRKWPSHLVMFENLMSDIGTLLTGSSYRECARFFNSHFHDDSRRRGDVIVLCIRRAEDNL
;
A
#
# COMPACT_ATOMS: atom_id res chain seq x y z
N MET A 1 -42.63 -19.57 -11.76
CA MET A 1 -42.87 -18.16 -12.14
C MET A 1 -41.73 -17.78 -13.09
N THR A 2 -41.85 -18.06 -14.40
CA THR A 2 -42.24 -17.09 -15.45
C THR A 2 -41.48 -15.77 -15.30
N SER A 3 -40.67 -15.23 -16.20
CA SER A 3 -40.27 -15.50 -17.59
C SER A 3 -39.33 -14.32 -17.94
N MET A 4 -38.28 -14.53 -18.76
CA MET A 4 -37.77 -13.61 -19.82
C MET A 4 -36.29 -13.88 -20.13
N LEU A 5 -36.06 -14.64 -21.20
CA LEU A 5 -34.97 -14.47 -22.17
C LEU A 5 -35.45 -13.42 -23.22
N PRO A 6 -34.75 -13.13 -24.34
CA PRO A 6 -33.40 -12.59 -24.56
C PRO A 6 -33.45 -11.35 -25.50
N PHE A 7 -32.65 -10.30 -25.31
CA PHE A 7 -32.57 -9.16 -26.26
C PHE A 7 -31.15 -8.61 -26.39
N THR A 8 -30.25 -9.35 -27.04
CA THR A 8 -28.90 -8.83 -27.34
C THR A 8 -28.35 -9.14 -28.74
N VAL A 9 -29.08 -9.82 -29.63
CA VAL A 9 -28.50 -10.20 -30.94
C VAL A 9 -29.22 -9.58 -32.16
N PHE A 10 -30.49 -9.17 -32.04
CA PHE A 10 -31.23 -8.62 -33.19
C PHE A 10 -30.99 -7.12 -33.48
N GLY A 11 -30.42 -6.37 -32.52
CA GLY A 11 -30.21 -4.92 -32.67
C GLY A 11 -28.95 -4.52 -33.46
N ILE A 12 -27.97 -5.40 -33.60
CA ILE A 12 -26.70 -5.08 -34.26
C ILE A 12 -26.79 -5.32 -35.77
N ALA A 13 -27.57 -6.31 -36.22
CA ALA A 13 -27.71 -6.65 -37.63
C ALA A 13 -28.45 -5.56 -38.44
N ARG A 14 -29.46 -4.89 -37.86
CA ARG A 14 -30.21 -3.81 -38.54
C ARG A 14 -29.35 -2.56 -38.78
N THR A 15 -28.45 -2.25 -37.86
CA THR A 15 -27.58 -1.06 -37.95
C THR A 15 -26.48 -1.22 -39.00
N ILE A 16 -25.99 -2.45 -39.22
CA ILE A 16 -24.97 -2.73 -40.24
C ILE A 16 -25.58 -2.71 -41.66
N GLN A 17 -26.82 -3.19 -41.82
CA GLN A 17 -27.47 -3.23 -43.13
C GLN A 17 -27.87 -1.83 -43.62
N GLN A 18 -28.25 -0.93 -42.71
CA GLN A 18 -28.56 0.47 -43.03
C GLN A 18 -27.30 1.30 -43.37
N TYR A 19 -26.11 0.91 -42.88
CA TYR A 19 -24.85 1.58 -43.21
C TYR A 19 -24.29 1.20 -44.59
N ARG A 20 -24.60 -0.01 -45.09
CA ARG A 20 -24.14 -0.49 -46.40
C ARG A 20 -24.83 0.24 -47.56
N GLU A 21 -26.09 0.65 -47.39
CA GLU A 21 -26.87 1.40 -48.39
C GLU A 21 -26.39 2.86 -48.56
N TYR A 22 -25.94 3.50 -47.48
CA TYR A 22 -25.41 4.88 -47.53
C TYR A 22 -24.04 5.00 -48.19
N THR A 23 -23.24 3.93 -48.19
CA THR A 23 -21.85 3.97 -48.72
C THR A 23 -21.81 3.79 -50.24
N GLU A 24 -22.79 3.10 -50.84
CA GLU A 24 -22.90 2.90 -52.29
C GLU A 24 -23.44 4.15 -53.02
N LEU A 25 -24.31 4.95 -52.38
CA LEU A 25 -24.84 6.21 -52.94
C LEU A 25 -23.79 7.34 -53.03
N GLY A 26 -22.70 7.26 -52.25
CA GLY A 26 -21.63 8.26 -52.23
C GLY A 26 -20.55 8.10 -53.30
N LYS A 27 -20.55 7.00 -54.08
CA LYS A 27 -19.51 6.72 -55.09
C LYS A 27 -19.89 7.06 -56.54
N SER A 28 -21.13 7.50 -56.79
CA SER A 28 -21.61 7.81 -58.16
C SER A 28 -21.58 9.29 -58.55
N GLN A 29 -21.00 10.19 -57.75
CA GLN A 29 -20.86 11.61 -58.09
C GLN A 29 -19.40 12.07 -58.01
N ASP A 30 -18.53 11.58 -58.90
CA ASP A 30 -17.23 12.19 -59.18
C ASP A 30 -16.77 11.86 -60.60
N VAL A 31 -17.27 12.58 -61.61
CA VAL A 31 -16.58 12.80 -62.90
C VAL A 31 -17.10 14.11 -63.53
N GLY A 32 -16.20 15.05 -63.84
CA GLY A 32 -16.37 15.93 -65.02
C GLY A 32 -16.27 17.46 -64.83
N GLU A 33 -15.19 18.01 -65.40
CA GLU A 33 -15.14 19.25 -66.19
C GLU A 33 -15.04 20.67 -65.56
N SER A 34 -13.81 21.18 -65.59
CA SER A 34 -13.33 22.40 -66.27
C SER A 34 -14.31 23.55 -66.61
N GLY A 35 -13.93 24.76 -66.18
CA GLY A 35 -13.98 25.98 -67.02
C GLY A 35 -15.25 26.85 -67.01
N GLY A 36 -15.13 28.06 -66.48
CA GLY A 36 -15.72 29.26 -67.12
C GLY A 36 -16.97 29.91 -66.52
N LYS A 37 -16.81 31.21 -66.21
CA LYS A 37 -17.80 32.30 -66.20
C LYS A 37 -18.88 32.35 -65.11
N MET A 38 -18.56 33.21 -64.13
CA MET A 38 -19.41 34.24 -63.51
C MET A 38 -20.86 34.35 -64.02
N LEU A 39 -21.82 33.86 -63.21
CA LEU A 39 -23.20 34.34 -63.18
C LEU A 39 -23.65 34.52 -61.73
N ARG A 40 -23.96 35.77 -61.40
CA ARG A 40 -24.44 36.24 -60.11
C ARG A 40 -25.90 35.80 -59.95
N LEU A 41 -26.14 34.67 -59.27
CA LEU A 41 -27.48 34.20 -58.92
C LEU A 41 -27.78 34.39 -57.43
N GLN A 42 -28.99 34.87 -57.15
CA GLN A 42 -29.55 35.23 -55.86
C GLN A 42 -29.25 34.22 -54.75
N LYS A 43 -28.83 34.73 -53.58
CA LYS A 43 -28.78 33.98 -52.32
C LYS A 43 -30.19 33.51 -51.96
N SER A 44 -30.51 32.26 -52.22
CA SER A 44 -31.77 31.61 -51.85
C SER A 44 -31.80 31.29 -50.34
N PRO A 45 -33.00 31.24 -49.71
CA PRO A 45 -33.18 30.86 -48.30
C PRO A 45 -32.71 29.43 -47.97
N LEU A 46 -32.40 28.61 -48.97
CA LEU A 46 -31.93 27.22 -48.87
C LEU A 46 -30.50 27.10 -48.31
N LYS A 47 -29.64 28.10 -48.50
CA LYS A 47 -28.26 28.07 -47.97
C LYS A 47 -28.22 28.28 -46.45
N LYS A 48 -29.23 28.97 -45.91
CA LYS A 48 -29.39 29.20 -44.47
C LYS A 48 -29.82 27.91 -43.76
N SER A 49 -30.79 27.18 -44.32
CA SER A 49 -31.29 25.91 -43.74
C SER A 49 -30.22 24.81 -43.71
N LEU A 50 -29.43 24.66 -44.78
CA LEU A 50 -28.30 23.72 -44.80
C LEU A 50 -27.21 24.08 -43.78
N SER A 51 -26.92 25.37 -43.58
CA SER A 51 -25.92 25.80 -42.59
C SER A 51 -26.36 25.56 -41.14
N THR A 52 -27.66 25.69 -40.84
CA THR A 52 -28.22 25.35 -39.53
C THR A 52 -28.23 23.84 -39.28
N GLN A 53 -28.58 23.03 -40.28
CA GLN A 53 -28.56 21.56 -40.14
C GLN A 53 -27.13 21.01 -40.00
N ALA A 54 -26.16 21.56 -40.72
CA ALA A 54 -24.74 21.20 -40.55
C ALA A 54 -24.21 21.63 -39.17
N SER A 55 -24.65 22.78 -38.65
CA SER A 55 -24.31 23.23 -37.28
C SER A 55 -24.97 22.38 -36.19
N GLU A 56 -26.19 21.89 -36.42
CA GLU A 56 -26.87 20.97 -35.49
C GLU A 56 -26.23 19.58 -35.51
N ALA A 57 -25.80 19.08 -36.68
CA ALA A 57 -25.08 17.81 -36.82
C ALA A 57 -23.69 17.83 -36.15
N ASP A 58 -22.92 18.92 -36.32
CA ASP A 58 -21.62 19.09 -35.63
C ASP A 58 -21.80 19.21 -34.09
N LYS A 59 -22.91 19.84 -33.64
CA LYS A 59 -23.26 19.88 -32.22
C LYS A 59 -23.64 18.51 -31.67
N THR A 60 -24.45 17.72 -32.39
CA THR A 60 -24.80 16.36 -31.95
C THR A 60 -23.60 15.42 -31.99
N GLU A 61 -22.72 15.53 -32.98
CA GLU A 61 -21.48 14.74 -33.04
C GLU A 61 -20.53 15.06 -31.88
N LYS A 62 -20.34 16.35 -31.55
CA LYS A 62 -19.59 16.77 -30.36
C LYS A 62 -20.21 16.32 -29.05
N MET A 63 -21.55 16.33 -28.95
CA MET A 63 -22.28 15.85 -27.77
C MET A 63 -22.17 14.33 -27.61
N ILE A 64 -22.29 13.57 -28.68
CA ILE A 64 -22.13 12.11 -28.69
C ILE A 64 -20.68 11.71 -28.40
N GLY A 65 -19.70 12.44 -28.95
CA GLY A 65 -18.28 12.26 -28.65
C GLY A 65 -17.94 12.54 -27.19
N SER A 66 -18.52 13.59 -26.61
CA SER A 66 -18.38 13.92 -25.18
C SER A 66 -19.07 12.89 -24.27
N ALA A 67 -20.23 12.37 -24.67
CA ALA A 67 -20.94 11.31 -23.96
C ALA A 67 -20.14 9.98 -23.98
N LYS A 68 -19.54 9.60 -25.11
CA LYS A 68 -18.63 8.44 -25.21
C LYS A 68 -17.38 8.60 -24.36
N HIS A 69 -16.80 9.80 -24.30
CA HIS A 69 -15.58 10.07 -23.54
C HIS A 69 -15.74 9.93 -22.02
N ASN A 70 -16.98 10.01 -21.50
CA ASN A 70 -17.27 9.93 -20.06
C ASN A 70 -17.94 8.60 -19.65
N ALA A 71 -18.20 7.69 -20.60
CA ALA A 71 -18.91 6.43 -20.38
C ALA A 71 -18.20 5.48 -19.40
N TRP A 72 -16.87 5.58 -19.25
CA TRP A 72 -16.09 4.77 -18.32
C TRP A 72 -16.21 5.20 -16.86
N ARG A 73 -16.67 6.43 -16.57
CA ARG A 73 -16.70 6.97 -15.21
C ARG A 73 -17.74 6.30 -14.32
N ILE A 74 -18.95 6.15 -14.85
CA ILE A 74 -20.08 5.55 -14.13
C ILE A 74 -19.77 4.11 -13.69
N PRO A 75 -19.28 3.19 -14.57
CA PRO A 75 -18.97 1.84 -14.14
C PRO A 75 -17.82 1.78 -13.13
N LEU A 76 -16.80 2.63 -13.25
CA LEU A 76 -15.71 2.66 -12.25
C LEU A 76 -16.16 3.22 -10.90
N LEU A 77 -17.02 4.25 -10.87
CA LEU A 77 -17.61 4.75 -9.62
C LEU A 77 -18.49 3.67 -8.97
N PHE A 78 -19.29 2.98 -9.78
CA PHE A 78 -20.09 1.86 -9.30
C PHE A 78 -19.21 0.77 -8.70
N LEU A 79 -18.11 0.40 -9.38
CA LEU A 79 -17.13 -0.57 -8.86
C LEU A 79 -16.53 -0.11 -7.53
N LEU A 80 -16.08 1.15 -7.42
CA LEU A 80 -15.54 1.71 -6.18
C LEU A 80 -16.55 1.59 -5.03
N VAL A 81 -17.78 2.07 -5.25
CA VAL A 81 -18.84 2.04 -4.23
C VAL A 81 -19.19 0.60 -3.86
N TRP A 82 -19.31 -0.29 -4.84
CA TRP A 82 -19.61 -1.70 -4.63
C TRP A 82 -18.56 -2.40 -3.77
N VAL A 83 -17.27 -2.25 -4.12
CA VAL A 83 -16.17 -2.91 -3.40
C VAL A 83 -16.03 -2.36 -1.99
N ILE A 84 -16.09 -1.03 -1.82
CA ILE A 84 -16.02 -0.40 -0.48
C ILE A 84 -17.21 -0.84 0.38
N SER A 85 -18.43 -0.87 -0.18
CA SER A 85 -19.62 -1.31 0.56
C SER A 85 -19.50 -2.77 0.97
N GLY A 86 -19.08 -3.65 0.06
CA GLY A 86 -18.86 -5.06 0.36
C GLY A 86 -17.84 -5.28 1.47
N TYR A 87 -16.67 -4.63 1.39
CA TYR A 87 -15.64 -4.75 2.42
C TYR A 87 -15.98 -4.03 3.73
N SER A 88 -16.88 -3.04 3.71
CA SER A 88 -17.36 -2.38 4.94
C SER A 88 -18.21 -3.32 5.81
N LEU A 89 -18.85 -4.32 5.21
CA LEU A 89 -19.67 -5.31 5.91
C LEU A 89 -18.85 -6.46 6.52
N LEU A 90 -17.56 -6.58 6.18
CA LEU A 90 -16.70 -7.59 6.79
C LEU A 90 -16.36 -7.24 8.24
N SER A 91 -16.43 -8.24 9.11
CA SER A 91 -16.01 -8.14 10.52
C SER A 91 -14.52 -7.81 10.60
N HIS A 92 -13.70 -8.46 9.77
CA HIS A 92 -12.27 -8.22 9.66
C HIS A 92 -11.98 -7.09 8.65
N LYS A 93 -11.17 -6.10 9.05
CA LYS A 93 -10.84 -4.93 8.22
C LYS A 93 -9.33 -4.80 8.11
N GLU A 94 -8.84 -4.80 6.89
CA GLU A 94 -7.43 -4.55 6.59
C GLU A 94 -7.31 -3.55 5.45
N PHE A 95 -6.29 -2.71 5.51
CA PHE A 95 -6.03 -1.72 4.47
C PHE A 95 -5.77 -2.36 3.10
N ARG A 96 -5.19 -3.58 3.07
CA ARG A 96 -4.90 -4.31 1.83
C ARG A 96 -6.14 -4.66 1.02
N PHE A 97 -7.34 -4.72 1.63
CA PHE A 97 -8.58 -5.00 0.89
C PHE A 97 -8.94 -3.85 -0.06
N ILE A 98 -8.68 -2.61 0.33
CA ILE A 98 -8.98 -1.41 -0.49
C ILE A 98 -7.80 -0.97 -1.35
N GLN A 99 -6.58 -1.46 -1.08
CA GLN A 99 -5.37 -1.09 -1.82
C GLN A 99 -5.47 -1.31 -3.35
N PRO A 100 -6.11 -2.37 -3.87
CA PRO A 100 -6.32 -2.53 -5.31
C PRO A 100 -7.17 -1.43 -5.95
N LEU A 101 -7.97 -0.68 -5.18
CA LEU A 101 -8.77 0.44 -5.68
C LEU A 101 -7.96 1.74 -5.83
N LEU A 102 -6.76 1.80 -5.24
CA LEU A 102 -5.93 3.01 -5.23
C LEU A 102 -5.67 3.61 -6.63
N PRO A 103 -5.36 2.83 -7.68
CA PRO A 103 -5.17 3.38 -9.03
C PRO A 103 -6.44 4.06 -9.59
N ILE A 104 -7.62 3.51 -9.29
CA ILE A 104 -8.90 4.07 -9.74
C ILE A 104 -9.17 5.39 -8.98
N PHE A 105 -8.90 5.43 -7.68
CA PHE A 105 -8.98 6.67 -6.91
C PHE A 105 -8.05 7.76 -7.48
N ILE A 106 -6.78 7.41 -7.79
CA ILE A 106 -5.82 8.35 -8.39
C ILE A 106 -6.31 8.88 -9.74
N MET A 107 -7.00 8.05 -10.54
CA MET A 107 -7.59 8.48 -11.81
C MET A 107 -8.65 9.57 -11.58
N PHE A 108 -9.58 9.35 -10.64
CA PHE A 108 -10.63 10.33 -10.32
C PHE A 108 -10.08 11.61 -9.68
N THR A 109 -9.10 11.49 -8.78
CA THR A 109 -8.46 12.67 -8.17
C THR A 109 -7.72 13.50 -9.21
N SER A 110 -7.00 12.88 -10.16
CA SER A 110 -6.31 13.60 -11.24
C SER A 110 -7.27 14.42 -12.10
N PHE A 111 -8.45 13.86 -12.40
CA PHE A 111 -9.47 14.53 -13.17
C PHE A 111 -10.05 15.73 -12.41
N GLY A 112 -10.37 15.55 -11.13
CA GLY A 112 -10.80 16.65 -10.26
C GLY A 112 -9.75 17.76 -10.21
N ILE A 113 -8.50 17.43 -9.89
CA ILE A 113 -7.40 18.41 -9.81
C ILE A 113 -7.24 19.18 -11.12
N THR A 114 -7.33 18.51 -12.28
CA THR A 114 -7.23 19.18 -13.59
C THR A 114 -8.34 20.21 -13.81
N GLN A 115 -9.57 19.90 -13.41
CA GLN A 115 -10.69 20.86 -13.47
C GLN A 115 -10.47 22.04 -12.52
N TYR A 116 -10.03 21.77 -11.27
CA TYR A 116 -9.77 22.82 -10.29
C TYR A 116 -8.59 23.72 -10.69
N LEU A 117 -7.56 23.18 -11.34
CA LEU A 117 -6.44 23.96 -11.90
C LEU A 117 -6.85 24.83 -13.09
N SER A 118 -7.72 24.31 -13.95
CA SER A 118 -8.27 25.04 -15.11
C SER A 118 -9.28 26.12 -14.70
N SER A 119 -9.85 26.02 -13.49
CA SER A 119 -10.77 27.01 -12.94
C SER A 119 -10.14 28.39 -12.83
N ARG A 120 -10.89 29.41 -13.26
CA ARG A 120 -10.51 30.83 -13.05
C ARG A 120 -10.75 31.30 -11.61
N ILE A 121 -11.41 30.50 -10.78
CA ILE A 121 -11.75 30.84 -9.40
C ILE A 121 -10.49 30.73 -8.52
N ARG A 122 -10.10 31.83 -7.86
CA ARG A 122 -8.91 31.85 -7.00
C ARG A 122 -8.99 30.89 -5.82
N ILE A 123 -10.19 30.68 -5.26
CA ILE A 123 -10.45 29.77 -4.14
C ILE A 123 -10.08 28.32 -4.50
N SER A 124 -10.41 27.87 -5.71
CA SER A 124 -10.05 26.54 -6.21
C SER A 124 -8.54 26.27 -6.16
N LYS A 125 -7.75 27.28 -6.51
CA LYS A 125 -6.27 27.18 -6.48
C LYS A 125 -5.73 27.22 -5.06
N LEU A 126 -6.33 28.04 -4.18
CA LEU A 126 -5.99 28.08 -2.76
C LEU A 126 -6.23 26.72 -2.09
N LEU A 127 -7.33 26.04 -2.41
CA LEU A 127 -7.64 24.71 -1.87
C LEU A 127 -6.61 23.66 -2.29
N ILE A 128 -6.14 23.68 -3.55
CA ILE A 128 -5.07 22.78 -4.00
C ILE A 128 -3.78 23.06 -3.23
N VAL A 129 -3.41 24.33 -3.09
CA VAL A 129 -2.22 24.73 -2.33
C VAL A 129 -2.33 24.26 -0.88
N LEU A 130 -3.49 24.45 -0.24
CA LEU A 130 -3.76 23.94 1.11
C LEU A 130 -3.59 22.42 1.19
N LEU A 131 -4.18 21.68 0.24
CA LEU A 131 -4.09 20.22 0.19
C LEU A 131 -2.63 19.76 0.09
N VAL A 132 -1.83 20.39 -0.76
CA VAL A 132 -0.41 20.07 -0.91
C VAL A 132 0.35 20.41 0.37
N ILE A 133 0.13 21.59 0.96
CA ILE A 133 0.81 22.02 2.18
C ILE A 133 0.50 21.11 3.37
N THR A 134 -0.72 20.56 3.47
CA THR A 134 -1.06 19.67 4.59
C THR A 134 -0.59 18.23 4.37
N ASN A 135 -0.64 17.72 3.13
CA ASN A 135 -0.36 16.31 2.86
C ASN A 135 1.12 16.04 2.52
N LEU A 136 1.81 16.96 1.84
CA LEU A 136 3.19 16.74 1.41
C LEU A 136 4.14 16.60 2.60
N PRO A 137 4.12 17.47 3.63
CA PRO A 137 4.98 17.30 4.80
C PRO A 137 4.70 16.01 5.56
N VAL A 138 3.41 15.66 5.74
CA VAL A 138 3.02 14.40 6.39
C VAL A 138 3.51 13.20 5.58
N GLY A 139 3.35 13.22 4.26
CA GLY A 139 3.83 12.16 3.37
C GLY A 139 5.34 11.99 3.42
N ILE A 140 6.10 13.09 3.37
CA ILE A 140 7.57 13.08 3.51
C ILE A 140 7.98 12.51 4.86
N TYR A 141 7.36 12.96 5.96
CA TYR A 141 7.65 12.47 7.30
C TYR A 141 7.35 10.97 7.43
N MET A 142 6.16 10.53 7.00
CA MET A 142 5.74 9.13 7.13
C MET A 142 6.56 8.20 6.22
N SER A 143 7.08 8.70 5.11
CA SER A 143 7.87 7.91 4.16
C SER A 143 9.35 7.84 4.49
N LEU A 144 9.91 8.85 5.16
CA LEU A 144 11.36 8.97 5.38
C LEU A 144 11.81 8.90 6.85
N ILE A 145 10.90 9.14 7.80
CA ILE A 145 11.26 9.34 9.22
C ILE A 145 10.50 8.37 10.12
N HIS A 146 9.19 8.23 9.94
CA HIS A 146 8.37 7.38 10.81
C HIS A 146 8.69 5.89 10.60
N GLN A 147 8.88 5.16 11.70
CA GLN A 147 9.22 3.73 11.72
C GLN A 147 10.49 3.38 10.91
N ARG A 148 11.47 4.30 10.88
CA ARG A 148 12.71 4.09 10.10
C ARG A 148 13.67 3.09 10.76
N GLY A 149 13.71 3.07 12.09
CA GLY A 149 14.68 2.31 12.88
C GLY A 149 14.70 0.80 12.57
N VAL A 150 13.53 0.22 12.28
CA VAL A 150 13.41 -1.21 11.94
C VAL A 150 14.06 -1.58 10.60
N VAL A 151 14.29 -0.62 9.71
CA VAL A 151 15.02 -0.81 8.44
C VAL A 151 16.50 -0.52 8.62
N ASP A 152 16.83 0.55 9.34
CA ASP A 152 18.22 0.95 9.60
C ASP A 152 18.97 -0.11 10.42
N VAL A 153 18.31 -0.73 11.41
CA VAL A 153 18.89 -1.82 12.20
C VAL A 153 19.27 -3.03 11.34
N MET A 154 18.43 -3.39 10.37
CA MET A 154 18.71 -4.52 9.48
C MET A 154 19.86 -4.21 8.51
N SER A 155 19.95 -2.94 8.08
CA SER A 155 21.06 -2.47 7.27
C SER A 155 22.40 -2.51 8.04
N TYR A 156 22.37 -2.25 9.35
CA TYR A 156 23.52 -2.43 10.23
C TYR A 156 23.87 -3.90 10.42
N LEU A 157 22.90 -4.74 10.81
CA LEU A 157 23.10 -6.17 11.03
C LEU A 157 23.63 -6.88 9.78
N ARG A 158 23.18 -6.47 8.59
CA ARG A 158 23.73 -6.97 7.32
C ARG A 158 25.23 -6.75 7.22
N LYS A 159 25.72 -5.55 7.57
CA LYS A 159 27.16 -5.23 7.50
C LYS A 159 27.94 -6.04 8.54
N GLU A 160 27.43 -6.12 9.75
CA GLU A 160 28.09 -6.91 10.82
C GLU A 160 28.11 -8.41 10.49
N ALA A 161 27.02 -8.94 9.94
CA ALA A 161 26.94 -10.33 9.48
C ALA A 161 27.89 -10.62 8.31
N GLN A 162 28.00 -9.70 7.34
CA GLN A 162 28.96 -9.82 6.23
C GLN A 162 30.42 -9.82 6.71
N ASN A 163 30.70 -9.13 7.82
CA ASN A 163 32.01 -9.11 8.47
C ASN A 163 32.24 -10.30 9.41
N GLY A 164 31.31 -11.26 9.51
CA GLY A 164 31.43 -12.44 10.37
C GLY A 164 31.28 -12.16 11.87
N ARG A 165 30.77 -10.99 12.24
CA ARG A 165 30.64 -10.57 13.66
C ARG A 165 29.33 -11.01 14.31
N VAL A 166 28.38 -11.54 13.54
CA VAL A 166 27.05 -11.97 14.00
C VAL A 166 26.91 -13.48 13.82
N ASP A 167 26.59 -14.20 14.89
CA ASP A 167 26.35 -15.65 14.85
C ASP A 167 24.86 -16.00 14.79
N GLU A 168 24.07 -15.26 15.56
CA GLU A 168 22.62 -15.45 15.70
C GLU A 168 21.98 -14.14 16.14
N ILE A 169 20.80 -13.85 15.59
CA ILE A 169 20.03 -12.63 15.88
C ILE A 169 18.68 -13.02 16.50
N GLY A 170 18.40 -12.50 17.70
CA GLY A 170 17.08 -12.61 18.32
C GLY A 170 16.33 -11.28 18.29
N PHE A 171 15.05 -11.31 17.94
CA PHE A 171 14.17 -10.14 17.94
C PHE A 171 13.16 -10.23 19.08
N LEU A 172 13.39 -9.46 20.16
CA LEU A 172 12.42 -9.24 21.23
C LEU A 172 11.59 -8.00 20.90
N MET A 173 10.78 -8.14 19.85
CA MET A 173 9.95 -7.09 19.27
C MET A 173 8.58 -7.70 18.97
N PRO A 174 7.50 -6.91 18.83
CA PRO A 174 6.26 -7.45 18.32
C PRO A 174 6.52 -8.12 16.95
N CYS A 175 5.82 -9.21 16.66
CA CYS A 175 6.00 -9.97 15.43
C CYS A 175 5.97 -9.08 14.17
N HIS A 176 6.76 -9.48 13.15
CA HIS A 176 6.87 -8.79 11.86
C HIS A 176 7.27 -7.30 11.94
N SER A 177 8.03 -6.90 12.96
CA SER A 177 8.52 -5.52 13.09
C SER A 177 9.65 -5.17 12.11
N THR A 178 10.46 -6.14 11.69
CA THR A 178 11.63 -5.91 10.81
C THR A 178 11.49 -6.68 9.49
N PRO A 179 12.17 -6.24 8.41
CA PRO A 179 12.14 -6.93 7.12
C PRO A 179 12.88 -8.29 7.10
N GLY A 180 13.64 -8.63 8.15
CA GLY A 180 14.33 -9.93 8.25
C GLY A 180 15.24 -10.24 7.06
N TYR A 181 15.16 -11.46 6.53
CA TYR A 181 16.09 -11.96 5.51
C TYR A 181 16.05 -11.18 4.19
N CYS A 182 14.93 -10.54 3.86
CA CYS A 182 14.84 -9.76 2.61
C CYS A 182 15.71 -8.50 2.63
N ASN A 183 16.16 -8.07 3.81
CA ASN A 183 17.15 -6.99 3.95
C ASN A 183 18.54 -7.54 4.34
N LEU A 184 18.60 -8.60 5.14
CA LEU A 184 19.87 -9.15 5.66
C LEU A 184 20.75 -9.75 4.55
N HIS A 185 20.18 -10.55 3.63
CA HIS A 185 20.89 -11.24 2.53
C HIS A 185 22.13 -12.06 2.95
N VAL A 186 22.18 -12.54 4.19
CA VAL A 186 23.22 -13.45 4.70
C VAL A 186 22.52 -14.57 5.47
N ASN A 187 23.04 -15.79 5.36
CA ASN A 187 22.51 -16.96 6.07
C ASN A 187 23.01 -17.00 7.53
N VAL A 188 22.42 -16.16 8.38
CA VAL A 188 22.65 -16.13 9.82
C VAL A 188 21.35 -16.54 10.52
N PRO A 189 21.36 -17.54 11.42
CA PRO A 189 20.20 -17.92 12.21
C PRO A 189 19.51 -16.70 12.84
N MET A 190 18.18 -16.64 12.70
CA MET A 190 17.36 -15.59 13.29
C MET A 190 16.17 -16.20 14.01
N TRP A 191 15.86 -15.65 15.19
CA TRP A 191 14.68 -15.99 15.98
C TRP A 191 13.88 -14.73 16.30
N PHE A 192 12.56 -14.83 16.30
CA PHE A 192 11.64 -13.73 16.59
C PHE A 192 10.42 -14.26 17.34
N LEU A 193 9.79 -13.40 18.14
CA LEU A 193 8.50 -13.69 18.77
C LEU A 193 7.43 -13.88 17.71
N THR A 194 6.69 -14.98 17.81
CA THR A 194 5.68 -15.33 16.83
C THR A 194 4.27 -14.86 17.22
N CYS A 195 3.40 -14.73 16.22
CA CYS A 195 2.00 -14.35 16.39
C CYS A 195 1.12 -15.25 15.51
N GLU A 196 1.29 -16.58 15.62
CA GLU A 196 0.45 -17.49 14.84
C GLU A 196 -1.01 -17.38 15.27
N PRO A 197 -1.97 -17.47 14.35
CA PRO A 197 -3.37 -17.59 14.71
C PRO A 197 -3.67 -18.98 15.30
N PRO A 198 -4.66 -19.08 16.19
CA PRO A 198 -5.06 -20.36 16.80
C PRO A 198 -5.89 -21.21 15.82
N ILE A 199 -5.23 -21.91 14.90
CA ILE A 199 -5.90 -22.74 13.88
C ILE A 199 -6.40 -24.07 14.46
N GLU A 200 -5.69 -24.62 15.44
CA GLU A 200 -5.93 -25.96 15.99
C GLU A 200 -6.72 -25.95 17.32
N ILE A 201 -7.05 -24.77 17.84
CA ILE A 201 -7.68 -24.61 19.16
C ILE A 201 -9.21 -24.62 19.00
N PRO A 202 -9.93 -25.41 19.81
CA PRO A 202 -11.39 -25.46 19.75
C PRO A 202 -12.03 -24.13 20.18
N GLU A 203 -13.23 -23.83 19.65
CA GLU A 203 -13.90 -22.52 19.82
C GLU A 203 -14.11 -22.10 21.29
N ASN A 204 -14.26 -23.07 22.20
CA ASN A 204 -14.43 -22.84 23.64
C ASN A 204 -13.20 -22.24 24.32
N GLU A 205 -12.00 -22.43 23.76
CA GLU A 205 -10.73 -21.95 24.30
C GLU A 205 -10.18 -20.72 23.55
N LEU A 206 -10.82 -20.36 22.43
CA LEU A 206 -10.41 -19.26 21.57
C LEU A 206 -10.37 -17.90 22.30
N GLY A 207 -11.27 -17.69 23.27
CA GLY A 207 -11.34 -16.46 24.05
C GLY A 207 -10.17 -16.24 25.01
N ASN A 208 -9.44 -17.31 25.35
CA ASN A 208 -8.27 -17.26 26.24
C ASN A 208 -6.95 -17.43 25.47
N TYR A 209 -7.00 -17.52 24.15
CA TYR A 209 -5.80 -17.70 23.36
C TYR A 209 -4.89 -16.47 23.46
N MET A 210 -3.61 -16.72 23.70
CA MET A 210 -2.54 -15.73 23.61
C MET A 210 -1.43 -16.31 22.75
N ASP A 211 -0.96 -15.52 21.78
CA ASP A 211 0.19 -15.90 20.99
C ASP A 211 1.51 -15.71 21.76
N GLU A 212 2.63 -16.15 21.20
CA GLU A 212 3.95 -16.05 21.85
C GLU A 212 4.32 -14.60 22.17
N SER A 213 4.01 -13.66 21.27
CA SER A 213 4.26 -12.23 21.48
C SER A 213 3.45 -11.67 22.64
N ASP A 214 2.16 -11.98 22.72
CA ASP A 214 1.29 -11.53 23.81
C ASP A 214 1.68 -12.17 25.14
N MET A 215 2.05 -13.46 25.16
CA MET A 215 2.59 -14.11 26.35
C MET A 215 3.89 -13.46 26.83
N PHE A 216 4.78 -13.09 25.90
CA PHE A 216 6.02 -12.39 26.22
C PHE A 216 5.75 -11.00 26.81
N TYR A 217 4.89 -10.19 26.18
CA TYR A 217 4.61 -8.83 26.64
C TYR A 217 3.78 -8.78 27.93
N ALA A 218 3.10 -9.87 28.32
CA ALA A 218 2.41 -9.96 29.61
C ALA A 218 3.39 -10.13 30.79
N ASP A 219 4.48 -10.88 30.61
CA ASP A 219 5.52 -11.09 31.63
C ASP A 219 6.90 -11.33 30.95
N PRO A 220 7.60 -10.25 30.53
CA PRO A 220 8.84 -10.39 29.75
C PRO A 220 9.94 -11.15 30.49
N VAL A 221 10.10 -10.88 31.80
CA VAL A 221 11.15 -11.50 32.62
C VAL A 221 10.85 -12.97 32.84
N GLY A 222 9.62 -13.32 33.23
CA GLY A 222 9.26 -14.71 33.44
C GLY A 222 9.25 -15.52 32.15
N PHE A 223 8.85 -14.92 31.02
CA PHE A 223 8.96 -15.58 29.71
C PHE A 223 10.42 -15.93 29.39
N LEU A 224 11.34 -14.98 29.50
CA LEU A 224 12.76 -15.21 29.22
C LEU A 224 13.36 -16.27 30.16
N GLN A 225 12.97 -16.28 31.44
CA GLN A 225 13.44 -17.30 32.39
C GLN A 225 12.88 -18.70 32.11
N ARG A 226 11.69 -18.82 31.51
CA ARG A 226 11.10 -20.10 31.12
C ARG A 226 11.72 -20.63 29.83
N GLU A 227 11.77 -19.80 28.80
CA GLU A 227 12.14 -20.21 27.44
C GLU A 227 13.64 -20.22 27.17
N PHE A 228 14.42 -19.38 27.86
CA PHE A 228 15.86 -19.28 27.65
C PHE A 228 16.67 -19.89 28.79
N ASP A 229 17.89 -20.28 28.45
CA ASP A 229 18.94 -20.61 29.41
C ASP A 229 19.27 -19.42 30.33
N LYS A 230 20.10 -19.64 31.34
CA LYS A 230 20.59 -18.54 32.18
C LYS A 230 21.29 -17.50 31.31
N VAL A 231 20.99 -16.23 31.60
CA VAL A 231 21.59 -15.08 30.90
C VAL A 231 23.12 -15.21 30.94
N PRO A 232 23.83 -15.03 29.81
CA PRO A 232 25.28 -15.11 29.79
C PRO A 232 25.91 -14.06 30.70
N HIS A 233 26.77 -14.51 31.61
CA HIS A 233 27.62 -13.66 32.45
C HIS A 233 29.09 -13.95 32.15
N ASP A 234 29.93 -12.94 32.30
CA ASP A 234 31.36 -13.05 32.02
C ASP A 234 31.98 -14.18 32.86
N ASN A 235 32.73 -15.07 32.21
CA ASN A 235 33.46 -16.19 32.81
C ASN A 235 32.63 -17.33 33.42
N VAL A 236 31.35 -17.49 33.06
CA VAL A 236 30.53 -18.62 33.53
C VAL A 236 30.05 -19.47 32.36
N MET A 237 30.68 -20.65 32.19
CA MET A 237 30.20 -21.64 31.22
C MET A 237 28.98 -22.36 31.81
N HIS A 238 27.79 -22.04 31.29
CA HIS A 238 26.56 -22.70 31.68
C HIS A 238 26.33 -23.95 30.81
N MET A 239 26.00 -25.07 31.47
CA MET A 239 25.52 -26.27 30.80
C MET A 239 24.15 -25.97 30.19
N HIS A 240 24.04 -26.18 28.89
CA HIS A 240 22.81 -25.95 28.12
C HIS A 240 21.73 -26.93 28.52
N ASP A 241 20.53 -26.43 28.84
CA ASP A 241 19.35 -27.27 28.98
C ASP A 241 18.74 -27.52 27.59
N SER A 242 18.65 -28.78 27.17
CA SER A 242 18.12 -29.15 25.84
C SER A 242 16.70 -28.66 25.58
N ASN A 243 15.94 -28.32 26.63
CA ASN A 243 14.57 -27.84 26.52
C ASN A 243 14.48 -26.30 26.41
N LYS A 244 15.61 -25.60 26.52
CA LYS A 244 15.67 -24.14 26.52
C LYS A 244 16.45 -23.61 25.33
N ARG A 245 16.16 -22.36 24.98
CA ARG A 245 16.84 -21.64 23.92
C ARG A 245 18.14 -21.03 24.42
N LYS A 246 19.15 -21.04 23.56
CA LYS A 246 20.37 -20.27 23.77
C LYS A 246 20.08 -18.78 23.62
N TRP A 247 20.84 -17.99 24.35
CA TRP A 247 20.87 -16.55 24.15
C TRP A 247 21.62 -16.22 22.84
N PRO A 248 21.03 -15.41 21.95
CA PRO A 248 21.61 -15.10 20.64
C PRO A 248 22.78 -14.12 20.77
N SER A 249 23.72 -14.12 19.82
CA SER A 249 24.84 -13.17 19.86
C SER A 249 24.39 -11.69 19.84
N HIS A 250 23.30 -11.41 19.12
CA HIS A 250 22.72 -10.09 18.93
C HIS A 250 21.24 -10.13 19.29
N LEU A 251 20.80 -9.19 20.12
CA LEU A 251 19.43 -9.04 20.57
C LEU A 251 18.92 -7.68 20.08
N VAL A 252 17.78 -7.68 19.38
CA VAL A 252 17.17 -6.47 18.82
C VAL A 252 15.83 -6.26 19.51
N MET A 253 15.61 -5.05 20.03
CA MET A 253 14.36 -4.69 20.70
C MET A 253 14.04 -3.20 20.55
N PHE A 254 12.81 -2.83 20.89
CA PHE A 254 12.46 -1.42 21.12
C PHE A 254 12.91 -1.00 22.52
N GLU A 255 13.37 0.24 22.65
CA GLU A 255 13.84 0.83 23.90
C GLU A 255 12.82 0.71 25.03
N ASN A 256 11.51 0.80 24.74
CA ASN A 256 10.48 0.68 25.76
C ASN A 256 10.60 -0.61 26.60
N LEU A 257 11.02 -1.72 25.97
CA LEU A 257 11.20 -3.02 26.64
C LEU A 257 12.32 -3.02 27.69
N MET A 258 13.29 -2.09 27.60
CA MET A 258 14.38 -2.00 28.58
C MET A 258 13.88 -1.68 29.99
N SER A 259 12.72 -1.04 30.12
CA SER A 259 12.11 -0.78 31.42
C SER A 259 11.70 -2.07 32.14
N ASP A 260 11.38 -3.13 31.39
CA ASP A 260 10.94 -4.41 31.93
C ASP A 260 12.10 -5.39 32.15
N ILE A 261 13.00 -5.51 31.16
CA ILE A 261 14.08 -6.53 31.18
C ILE A 261 15.47 -5.97 31.50
N GLY A 262 15.60 -4.66 31.69
CA GLY A 262 16.90 -4.02 31.92
C GLY A 262 17.63 -4.54 33.16
N THR A 263 16.89 -4.86 34.23
CA THR A 263 17.44 -5.44 35.46
C THR A 263 17.96 -6.87 35.24
N LEU A 264 17.27 -7.66 34.42
CA LEU A 264 17.68 -9.02 34.04
C LEU A 264 18.99 -9.02 33.25
N LEU A 265 19.19 -8.01 32.39
CA LEU A 265 20.39 -7.86 31.57
C LEU A 265 21.53 -7.13 32.29
N THR A 266 21.27 -6.52 33.45
CA THR A 266 22.29 -5.82 34.23
C THR A 266 23.33 -6.81 34.75
N GLY A 267 24.61 -6.54 34.45
CA GLY A 267 25.71 -7.42 34.82
C GLY A 267 25.89 -8.66 33.93
N SER A 268 25.05 -8.83 32.90
CA SER A 268 25.27 -9.82 31.83
C SER A 268 26.43 -9.42 30.92
N SER A 269 26.77 -10.28 29.97
CA SER A 269 27.75 -9.99 28.91
C SER A 269 27.21 -9.10 27.78
N TYR A 270 25.90 -8.80 27.77
CA TYR A 270 25.30 -7.93 26.76
C TYR A 270 25.63 -6.45 26.99
N ARG A 271 25.95 -5.74 25.92
CA ARG A 271 26.13 -4.28 25.89
C ARG A 271 25.37 -3.68 24.72
N GLU A 272 24.98 -2.41 24.83
CA GLU A 272 24.41 -1.68 23.69
C GLU A 272 25.49 -1.44 22.64
N CYS A 273 25.29 -2.01 21.45
CA CYS A 273 26.24 -1.96 20.35
C CYS A 273 25.79 -1.00 19.24
N ALA A 274 24.48 -0.80 19.10
CA ALA A 274 23.91 0.20 18.21
C ALA A 274 22.53 0.65 18.67
N ARG A 275 22.13 1.84 18.23
CA ARG A 275 20.81 2.44 18.46
C ARG A 275 20.37 3.20 17.22
N PHE A 276 19.11 3.01 16.83
CA PHE A 276 18.53 3.60 15.62
C PHE A 276 17.20 4.28 15.93
N PHE A 277 17.07 5.52 15.48
CA PHE A 277 15.84 6.27 15.63
C PHE A 277 14.66 5.57 14.96
N ASN A 278 13.59 5.31 15.71
CA ASN A 278 12.40 4.65 15.16
C ASN A 278 11.33 5.64 14.71
N SER A 279 10.73 6.37 15.66
CA SER A 279 9.63 7.29 15.42
C SER A 279 9.43 8.22 16.61
N HIS A 280 8.86 9.41 16.37
CA HIS A 280 8.50 10.34 17.47
C HIS A 280 7.29 9.87 18.29
N PHE A 281 6.41 9.09 17.66
CA PHE A 281 5.21 8.54 18.27
C PHE A 281 4.84 7.24 17.58
N HIS A 282 4.19 6.34 18.31
CA HIS A 282 3.65 5.09 17.80
C HIS A 282 2.34 4.78 18.53
N ASP A 283 1.35 4.29 17.79
CA ASP A 283 0.07 3.81 18.31
C ASP A 283 0.26 2.60 19.24
N ASP A 284 1.02 1.60 18.80
CA ASP A 284 1.46 0.50 19.64
C ASP A 284 2.52 0.95 20.66
N SER A 285 2.15 0.91 21.95
CA SER A 285 3.04 1.24 23.05
C SER A 285 4.31 0.40 23.10
N ARG A 286 4.26 -0.85 22.63
CA ARG A 286 5.39 -1.79 22.62
C ARG A 286 6.48 -1.38 21.62
N ARG A 287 6.14 -0.55 20.64
CA ARG A 287 7.04 -0.08 19.56
C ARG A 287 7.58 1.34 19.78
N ARG A 288 7.39 1.89 20.99
CA ARG A 288 7.86 3.24 21.35
C ARG A 288 9.36 3.25 21.65
N GLY A 289 9.97 4.41 21.40
CA GLY A 289 11.40 4.62 21.56
C GLY A 289 12.21 4.08 20.40
N ASP A 290 13.53 4.15 20.53
CA ASP A 290 14.47 3.75 19.48
C ASP A 290 14.57 2.23 19.36
N VAL A 291 15.07 1.75 18.22
CA VAL A 291 15.47 0.34 18.08
C VAL A 291 16.89 0.20 18.60
N ILE A 292 17.08 -0.63 19.61
CA ILE A 292 18.38 -0.90 20.22
C ILE A 292 18.87 -2.29 19.83
N VAL A 293 20.19 -2.41 19.68
CA VAL A 293 20.89 -3.67 19.47
C VAL A 293 21.81 -3.91 20.64
N LEU A 294 21.59 -5.00 21.37
CA LEU A 294 22.51 -5.49 22.36
C LEU A 294 23.34 -6.62 21.76
N CYS A 295 24.65 -6.63 22.01
CA CYS A 295 25.53 -7.70 21.53
C CYS A 295 26.47 -8.18 22.64
N ILE A 296 26.89 -9.44 22.52
CA ILE A 296 27.94 -10.03 23.36
C ILE A 296 29.27 -9.78 22.63
N ARG A 297 30.17 -8.98 23.22
CA ARG A 297 31.48 -8.72 22.62
C ARG A 297 32.27 -10.02 22.48
N ARG A 298 32.90 -10.21 21.32
CA ARG A 298 33.91 -11.26 21.16
C ARG A 298 35.22 -10.80 21.76
N ALA A 299 36.03 -11.74 22.22
CA ALA A 299 37.37 -11.46 22.73
C ALA A 299 38.27 -10.74 21.69
N GLU A 300 37.97 -10.90 20.40
CA GLU A 300 38.69 -10.30 19.27
C GLU A 300 38.39 -8.81 19.05
N ASP A 301 37.31 -8.27 19.63
CA ASP A 301 36.92 -6.85 19.47
C ASP A 301 37.74 -5.88 20.36
N ASN A 302 38.70 -6.39 21.14
CA ASN A 302 39.59 -5.62 22.01
C ASN A 302 41.01 -5.40 21.45
N LEU A 303 41.23 -5.72 20.17
CA LEU A 303 42.51 -5.56 19.46
C LEU A 303 42.51 -4.35 18.52
#